data_AF-A0A7C6GM57-F1
#
_entry.id   AF-A0A7C6GM57-F1
#
_cell.length_a   1.000
_cell.length_b   1.000
_cell.length_c   1.000
_cell.angle_alpha   90.00
_cell.angle_beta   90.00
_cell.angle_gamma   90.00
#
_symmetry.space_group_name_H-M   'P 1'
#
loop_
_entity.id
_entity.type
_entity.pdbx_description
1 polymer ?
#
loop_
_entity_poly.entity_id
_entity_poly.type
_entity_poly.pdbx_seq_one_letter_code
_entity_poly.pdbx_strand_id
1 'polypeptide(L)' 'LIRKKTPIFSRTSLKALTENCNFNIEKAYSELDYQPRPIEESFSDTINWLKENNYLKIS' A
#
# COMPACT_ATOMS: atom_id res chain seq x y z
N LEU A 1 27.27 15.93 -0.01
CA LEU A 1 26.97 15.23 1.27
C LEU A 1 25.99 14.08 1.00
N ILE A 2 26.46 12.84 0.95
CA ILE A 2 25.57 11.67 1.01
C ILE A 2 25.12 11.55 2.46
N ARG A 3 23.83 11.79 2.73
CA ARG A 3 23.26 11.56 4.07
C ARG A 3 23.38 10.07 4.37
N LYS A 4 24.08 9.67 5.44
CA LYS A 4 24.20 8.26 5.92
C LYS A 4 22.88 7.70 6.47
N LYS A 5 21.73 8.15 5.95
CA LYS A 5 20.40 7.67 6.34
C LYS A 5 19.87 6.84 5.19
N THR A 6 19.39 5.64 5.50
CA THR A 6 18.66 4.81 4.53
C THR A 6 17.51 5.65 3.97
N PRO A 7 17.42 5.83 2.65
CA PRO A 7 16.35 6.62 2.06
C PRO A 7 15.02 5.90 2.31
N ILE A 8 13.99 6.65 2.67
CA ILE A 8 12.64 6.12 2.91
C ILE A 8 12.08 5.47 1.63
N PHE A 9 12.44 6.04 0.48
CA PHE A 9 12.07 5.52 -0.84
C PHE A 9 13.33 5.21 -1.66
N SER A 10 13.35 4.04 -2.29
CA SER A 10 14.36 3.66 -3.27
C SER A 10 13.89 3.99 -4.69
N ARG A 11 14.83 4.05 -5.65
CA ARG A 11 14.50 4.21 -7.07
C ARG A 11 13.50 3.17 -7.56
N THR A 12 13.62 1.93 -7.07
CA THR A 12 12.71 0.84 -7.39
C THR A 12 11.31 1.10 -6.84
N SER A 13 11.18 1.56 -5.59
CA SER A 13 9.87 1.89 -5.02
C SER A 13 9.17 3.03 -5.76
N LEU A 14 9.91 4.06 -6.18
CA LEU A 14 9.36 5.15 -6.98
C LEU A 14 8.89 4.66 -8.35
N LYS A 15 9.70 3.83 -9.01
CA LYS A 15 9.34 3.23 -10.30
C LYS A 15 8.02 2.45 -10.20
N ALA A 16 7.90 1.56 -9.21
CA ALA A 16 6.69 0.77 -8.99
C ALA A 16 5.44 1.63 -8.70
N LEU A 17 5.59 2.77 -8.00
CA LEU A 17 4.48 3.68 -7.72
C LEU A 17 4.02 4.48 -8.95
N THR A 18 4.91 4.72 -9.91
CA THR A 18 4.63 5.55 -11.10
C THR A 18 4.24 4.73 -12.33
N GLU A 19 4.46 3.42 -12.30
CA GLU A 19 4.08 2.52 -13.38
C GLU A 19 2.57 2.23 -13.35
N ASN A 20 1.99 1.91 -14.51
CA ASN A 20 0.57 1.61 -14.60
C ASN A 20 0.24 0.31 -13.83
N CYS A 21 -0.61 0.41 -12.82
CA CYS A 21 -1.08 -0.72 -11.99
C CYS A 21 -2.57 -1.04 -12.18
N ASN A 22 -3.21 -0.57 -13.26
CA ASN A 22 -4.61 -0.89 -13.54
C ASN A 22 -4.75 -2.30 -14.15
N PHE A 23 -4.64 -3.32 -13.31
CA PHE A 23 -4.77 -4.72 -13.71
C PHE A 23 -6.25 -5.13 -13.77
N ASN A 24 -6.64 -5.80 -14.86
CA ASN A 24 -7.95 -6.45 -14.95
C ASN A 24 -7.96 -7.70 -14.05
N ILE A 25 -8.96 -7.78 -13.18
CA ILE A 25 -9.15 -8.87 -12.21
C ILE A 25 -10.41 -9.72 -12.49
N GLU A 26 -11.14 -9.45 -13.57
CA GLU A 26 -12.41 -10.11 -13.93
C GLU A 26 -12.26 -11.63 -14.07
N LYS A 27 -11.16 -12.07 -14.68
CA LYS A 27 -10.86 -13.49 -14.84
C LYS A 27 -10.69 -14.20 -13.49
N ALA A 28 -10.02 -13.55 -12.53
CA ALA A 28 -9.80 -14.12 -11.21
C ALA A 28 -11.12 -14.26 -10.43
N TYR A 29 -12.02 -13.27 -10.53
CA TYR A 29 -13.37 -13.39 -10.00
C TYR A 29 -14.12 -14.60 -10.57
N SER A 30 -14.06 -14.77 -11.90
CA SER A 30 -14.83 -15.81 -12.58
C SER A 30 -14.29 -17.22 -12.40
N GLU A 31 -12.97 -17.39 -12.33
CA GLU A 31 -12.34 -18.72 -12.43
C GLU A 31 -11.72 -19.20 -11.11
N LEU A 32 -11.38 -18.28 -10.20
CA LEU A 32 -10.60 -18.60 -8.99
C LEU A 32 -11.36 -18.33 -7.70
N ASP A 33 -12.65 -17.97 -7.79
CA ASP A 33 -13.45 -17.49 -6.66
C ASP A 33 -12.71 -16.40 -5.85
N TYR A 34 -12.04 -15.50 -6.58
CA TYR A 34 -11.28 -14.42 -5.97
C TYR A 34 -12.24 -13.35 -5.47
N GLN A 35 -12.39 -13.21 -4.14
CA GLN A 35 -13.23 -12.20 -3.50
C GLN A 35 -12.35 -11.24 -2.68
N PRO A 36 -11.67 -10.25 -3.31
CA PRO A 36 -10.87 -9.30 -2.57
C PRO A 36 -11.77 -8.41 -1.72
N ARG A 37 -11.30 -8.10 -0.52
CA ARG A 37 -11.90 -7.08 0.34
C ARG A 37 -11.82 -5.69 -0.33
N PRO A 38 -12.80 -4.79 -0.09
CA PRO A 38 -12.69 -3.40 -0.47
C PRO A 38 -11.43 -2.75 0.08
N ILE A 39 -10.77 -1.91 -0.72
CA ILE A 39 -9.49 -1.29 -0.35
C ILE A 39 -9.66 -0.30 0.82
N GLU A 40 -10.84 0.30 0.93
CA GLU A 40 -11.23 1.22 1.99
C GLU A 40 -11.15 0.57 3.36
N GLU A 41 -11.57 -0.69 3.46
CA GLU A 41 -11.45 -1.44 4.70
C GLU A 41 -9.99 -1.69 5.04
N SER A 42 -9.16 -2.06 4.06
CA SER A 42 -7.72 -2.28 4.27
C SER A 42 -7.01 -1.01 4.74
N PHE A 43 -7.38 0.14 4.17
CA PHE A 43 -6.88 1.43 4.64
C PHE A 43 -7.34 1.74 6.06
N SER A 44 -8.62 1.51 6.39
CA SER A 44 -9.14 1.71 7.73
C SER A 44 -8.37 0.89 8.78
N ASP A 45 -8.16 -0.41 8.52
CA ASP A 45 -7.38 -1.28 9.41
C ASP A 45 -5.95 -0.77 9.58
N THR A 46 -5.30 -0.37 8.49
CA THR A 46 -3.93 0.15 8.52
C THR A 46 -3.84 1.42 9.35
N ILE A 47 -4.78 2.36 9.17
CA ILE A 47 -4.83 3.60 9.94
C ILE A 47 -5.09 3.32 11.42
N ASN A 48 -6.01 2.41 11.73
CA ASN A 48 -6.30 2.03 13.12
C ASN A 48 -5.08 1.41 13.80
N TRP A 49 -4.39 0.48 13.12
CA TRP A 49 -3.14 -0.09 13.61
C TRP A 49 -2.08 0.98 13.87
N LEU A 50 -1.93 1.95 12.96
CA LEU A 50 -0.99 3.06 13.14
C LEU A 50 -1.36 3.95 14.34
N LYS A 51 -2.66 4.15 14.63
CA LYS A 51 -3.12 4.88 15.83
C LYS A 51 -2.80 4.10 17.10
N GLU A 52 -3.14 2.81 17.13
CA GLU A 52 -2.94 1.92 18.29
C GLU A 52 -1.47 1.79 18.68
N ASN A 53 -0.57 1.85 17.70
CA ASN A 53 0.87 1.76 17.92
C ASN A 53 1.56 3.14 18.05
N ASN A 54 0.79 4.22 18.20
CA ASN A 54 1.28 5.60 18.35
C ASN A 54 2.22 6.06 17.23
N TYR A 55 2.08 5.53 16.01
CA TYR A 55 2.83 5.97 14.84
C TYR A 55 2.27 7.25 14.22
N LEU A 56 1.00 7.58 14.50
CA LEU A 56 0.38 8.83 14.08
C LEU A 56 0.52 9.88 15.18
N LYS A 57 1.27 10.95 14.90
CA LYS A 57 1.17 12.18 15.69
C LYS A 57 -0.10 12.91 15.27
N ILE A 58 -1.12 12.87 16.13
CA ILE A 58 -2.26 13.76 16.01
C ILE A 58 -1.78 15.11 16.58
N SER A 59 -1.60 16.10 15.71
CA SER A 59 -1.23 17.48 16.06
C SER A 59 -2.42 18.25 16.60
#